data_AF-A0A7V9P204-F1
#
_entry.id   AF-A0A7V9P204-F1
#
_cell.length_a   1.000
_cell.length_b   1.000
_cell.length_c   1.000
_cell.angle_alpha   90.00
_cell.angle_beta   90.00
_cell.angle_gamma   90.00
#
_symmetry.space_group_name_H-M   'P 1'
#
loop_
_entity.id
_entity.type
_entity.pdbx_description
1 polymer ?
#
loop_
_entity_poly.entity_id
_entity_poly.type
_entity_poly.pdbx_seq_one_letter_code
_entity_poly.pdbx_strand_id
1 'polypeptide(L)' 'MSSAFVKEGDDMWLHDIVPTFDALVNYLTRENGGLRITEKENYFSEELQKQIHKMSEGFSYAIQDNKWVLID' A
#
# COMPACT_ATOMS: atom_id res chain seq x y z
N MET A 1 4.46 31.19 9.82
CA MET A 1 3.46 30.97 8.75
C MET A 1 3.88 29.73 7.98
N SER A 2 3.40 28.56 8.40
CA SER A 2 3.75 27.29 7.75
C SER A 2 2.70 27.00 6.67
N SER A 3 3.05 27.20 5.40
CA SER A 3 2.20 26.78 4.29
C SER A 3 2.37 25.27 4.09
N ALA A 4 1.41 24.49 4.60
CA ALA A 4 1.20 23.13 4.12
C ALA A 4 0.30 23.24 2.88
N PHE A 5 0.91 23.13 1.70
CA PHE A 5 0.19 23.03 0.44
C PHE A 5 -0.41 21.63 0.36
N VAL A 6 -1.65 21.46 0.82
CA VAL A 6 -2.38 20.20 0.71
C VAL A 6 -2.83 20.08 -0.74
N LYS A 7 -2.16 19.20 -1.47
CA LYS A 7 -2.52 18.86 -2.84
C LYS A 7 -3.62 17.80 -2.74
N GLU A 8 -4.87 18.24 -2.69
CA GLU A 8 -6.04 17.37 -2.88
C GLU A 8 -5.98 16.85 -4.33
N GLY A 9 -5.29 15.72 -4.51
CA GLY A 9 -5.31 14.98 -5.77
C GLY A 9 -6.27 13.82 -5.59
N ASP A 10 -7.33 13.79 -6.40
CA ASP A 10 -8.34 12.73 -6.55
C ASP A 10 -8.05 11.49 -5.69
N ASP A 11 -8.79 11.33 -4.60
CA ASP A 11 -8.66 10.22 -3.65
C ASP A 11 -8.87 8.88 -4.39
N MET A 12 -7.78 8.28 -4.87
CA MET A 12 -7.81 6.89 -5.33
C MET A 12 -7.82 6.00 -4.11
N TRP A 13 -8.70 5.00 -4.06
CA TRP A 13 -8.73 4.08 -2.94
C TRP A 13 -7.73 2.95 -3.20
N LEU A 14 -7.20 2.32 -2.14
CA LEU A 14 -6.29 1.17 -2.25
C LEU A 14 -6.84 0.06 -3.17
N HIS A 15 -8.16 -0.13 -3.21
CA HIS A 15 -8.80 -1.17 -4.00
C HIS A 15 -9.04 -0.80 -5.47
N ASP A 16 -8.78 0.46 -5.85
CA ASP A 16 -8.91 0.96 -7.22
C ASP A 16 -7.58 0.90 -7.99
N ILE A 17 -6.46 0.74 -7.28
CA ILE A 17 -5.15 0.63 -7.92
C ILE A 17 -4.97 -0.75 -8.54
N VAL A 18 -4.18 -0.81 -9.61
CA VAL A 18 -3.82 -2.06 -10.27
C VAL A 18 -3.17 -3.01 -9.24
N PRO A 19 -3.49 -4.32 -9.23
CA PRO A 19 -2.94 -5.29 -8.29
C PRO A 19 -1.50 -5.68 -8.63
N THR A 20 -0.63 -4.68 -8.81
CA THR A 20 0.81 -4.84 -8.96
C THR A 20 1.51 -4.25 -7.75
N PHE A 21 2.68 -4.80 -7.43
CA PHE A 21 3.51 -4.33 -6.32
C PHE A 21 3.95 -2.87 -6.52
N ASP A 22 4.32 -2.48 -7.73
CA ASP A 22 4.72 -1.10 -8.04
C ASP A 22 3.57 -0.10 -7.81
N ALA A 23 2.33 -0.48 -8.15
CA ALA A 23 1.16 0.36 -7.89
C ALA A 23 0.93 0.53 -6.38
N LEU A 24 1.07 -0.53 -5.59
CA LEU A 24 1.00 -0.47 -4.13
C LEU A 24 2.08 0.45 -3.55
N VAL A 25 3.34 0.29 -3.94
CA VAL A 25 4.45 1.13 -3.47
C VAL A 25 4.20 2.61 -3.80
N ASN A 26 3.74 2.90 -5.02
CA ASN A 26 3.42 4.26 -5.44
C ASN A 26 2.25 4.84 -4.65
N TYR A 27 1.21 4.05 -4.41
CA TYR A 27 0.06 4.44 -3.59
C TYR A 27 0.50 4.78 -2.16
N LEU A 28 1.17 3.85 -1.48
CA LEU A 28 1.61 4.04 -0.09
C LEU A 28 2.62 5.18 0.05
N THR A 29 3.49 5.38 -0.94
CA THR A 29 4.41 6.52 -0.95
C THR A 29 3.68 7.86 -1.03
N ARG A 30 2.58 7.94 -1.79
CA ARG A 30 1.74 9.15 -1.86
C ARG A 30 1.02 9.39 -0.53
N GLU A 31 0.42 8.36 0.04
CA GLU A 31 -0.26 8.42 1.34
C GLU A 31 0.70 8.82 2.47
N ASN A 32 1.96 8.36 2.41
CA ASN A 32 3.01 8.70 3.36
C ASN A 32 3.70 10.06 3.05
N GLY A 33 2.98 11.01 2.43
CA GLY A 33 3.46 12.36 2.17
C GLY A 33 4.65 12.45 1.20
N GLY A 34 4.81 11.46 0.32
CA GLY A 34 5.92 11.36 -0.63
C GLY A 34 7.16 10.63 -0.09
N LEU A 35 7.16 10.18 1.17
CA LEU A 35 8.23 9.35 1.71
C LEU A 35 8.09 7.92 1.22
N ARG A 36 9.10 7.46 0.47
CA ARG A 36 9.09 6.15 -0.20
C ARG A 36 8.83 5.02 0.80
N ILE A 37 7.76 4.28 0.57
CA ILE A 37 7.48 3.01 1.25
C ILE A 37 8.16 1.87 0.49
N THR A 38 8.74 0.92 1.23
CA THR A 38 9.40 -0.26 0.66
C THR A 38 8.87 -1.52 1.32
N GLU A 39 8.93 -2.64 0.60
CA GLU A 39 8.72 -3.95 1.21
C GLU A 39 9.85 -4.27 2.19
N LYS A 40 9.48 -4.68 3.40
CA LYS A 40 10.39 -5.19 4.43
C LYS A 40 10.49 -6.70 4.36
N GLU A 41 9.37 -7.37 4.12
CA GLU A 41 9.27 -8.82 4.16
C GLU A 41 8.13 -9.25 3.24
N ASN A 42 8.34 -10.37 2.56
CA ASN A 42 7.27 -11.05 1.84
C ASN A 42 7.27 -12.53 2.23
N TYR A 43 6.07 -13.08 2.40
CA TYR A 43 5.91 -14.49 2.72
C TYR A 43 4.53 -14.96 2.28
N PHE A 44 4.44 -16.25 2.00
CA PHE A 44 3.16 -16.90 1.76
C PHE A 44 2.54 -17.31 3.10
N SER A 45 1.34 -16.81 3.41
CA SER A 45 0.60 -17.23 4.59
C SER A 45 -0.21 -18.48 4.26
N GLU A 46 0.11 -19.59 4.93
CA GLU A 46 -0.65 -20.84 4.79
C GLU A 46 -2.07 -20.72 5.38
N GLU A 47 -2.27 -19.88 6.39
CA GLU A 47 -3.58 -19.67 7.02
C GLU A 47 -4.56 -18.96 6.07
N LEU A 48 -4.07 -17.91 5.40
CA LEU A 48 -4.90 -17.09 4.50
C LEU A 48 -4.83 -17.57 3.04
N GLN A 49 -3.93 -18.51 2.73
CA GLN A 49 -3.61 -18.97 1.37
C GLN A 49 -3.30 -17.80 0.43
N LYS A 50 -2.53 -16.81 0.91
CA LYS A 50 -2.23 -15.55 0.21
C LYS A 50 -0.77 -15.14 0.38
N GLN A 51 -0.25 -14.44 -0.63
CA GLN A 51 1.02 -13.73 -0.53
C GLN A 51 0.84 -12.46 0.30
N ILE A 52 1.60 -12.35 1.39
CA ILE A 52 1.61 -11.19 2.28
C ILE A 52 2.84 -10.33 1.98
N HIS A 53 2.61 -9.03 1.87
CA HIS A 53 3.62 -8.00 1.65
C HIS A 53 3.65 -7.07 2.86
N LYS A 54 4.69 -7.18 3.68
CA LYS A 54 4.88 -6.34 4.87
C LYS A 54 5.67 -5.10 4.49
N MET A 55 5.08 -3.94 4.72
CA MET A 55 5.61 -2.66 4.25
C MET A 55 6.36 -1.91 5.35
N SER A 56 7.21 -0.96 4.94
CA SER A 56 8.09 -0.23 5.85
C SER A 56 7.36 0.59 6.91
N GLU A 57 6.14 1.02 6.60
CA GLU A 57 5.22 1.73 7.51
C GLU A 57 4.68 0.86 8.65
N GLY A 58 4.78 -0.47 8.56
CA GLY A 58 4.36 -1.40 9.60
C GLY A 58 3.14 -2.24 9.27
N PHE A 59 2.39 -1.91 8.22
CA PHE A 59 1.23 -2.65 7.77
C PHE A 59 1.56 -3.78 6.79
N SER A 60 0.64 -4.74 6.69
CA SER A 60 0.73 -5.88 5.78
C SER A 60 -0.41 -5.85 4.76
N TYR A 61 -0.09 -6.09 3.50
CA TYR A 61 -1.05 -6.06 2.39
C TYR A 61 -1.04 -7.39 1.63
N ALA A 62 -2.19 -7.74 1.06
CA ALA A 62 -2.31 -8.86 0.15
C ALA A 62 -3.27 -8.52 -0.98
N ILE A 63 -3.21 -9.32 -2.05
CA ILE A 63 -4.19 -9.26 -3.12
C ILE A 63 -5.33 -10.22 -2.76
N GLN A 64 -6.56 -9.71 -2.78
CA GLN A 64 -7.80 -10.48 -2.66
C GLN A 64 -8.77 -10.01 -3.73
N ASP A 65 -9.36 -10.94 -4.48
CA ASP A 65 -10.30 -10.63 -5.56
C ASP A 65 -9.75 -9.58 -6.55
N ASN A 66 -8.46 -9.73 -6.89
CA ASN A 66 -7.72 -8.83 -7.79
C ASN A 66 -7.60 -7.38 -7.28
N LYS A 67 -7.74 -7.15 -5.97
CA LYS A 67 -7.65 -5.85 -5.30
C LYS A 67 -6.71 -5.92 -4.11
N TRP A 68 -6.01 -4.83 -3.82
CA TRP A 68 -5.19 -4.74 -2.61
C TRP A 68 -6.08 -4.58 -1.37
N VAL A 69 -5.75 -5.32 -0.32
CA VAL A 69 -6.42 -5.27 0.98
C VAL A 69 -5.37 -5.23 2.10
N LEU A 70 -5.72 -4.56 3.19
CA LEU A 70 -4.97 -4.57 4.45
C LEU A 70 -5.27 -5.86 5.23
N ILE A 71 -4.24 -6.50 5.79
CA ILE A 71 -4.31 -7.84 6.43
C ILE A 71 -3.82 -7.82 7.90
N ASP A 72 -3.59 -6.65 8.50
CA ASP A 72 -3.13 -6.54 9.91
C ASP A 72 -4.05 -7.26 10.92
#